data_AF-A0A3E0PYV8-F1
#
_entry.id   AF-A0A3E0PYV8-F1
#
_cell.length_a   1.000
_cell.length_b   1.000
_cell.length_c   1.000
_cell.angle_alpha   90.00
_cell.angle_beta   90.00
_cell.angle_gamma   90.00
#
_symmetry.space_group_name_H-M   'P 1'
#
loop_
_entity.id
_entity.type
_entity.pdbx_description
1 polymer ?
#
loop_
_entity_poly.entity_id
_entity_poly.type
_entity_poly.pdbx_seq_one_letter_code
_entity_poly.pdbx_strand_id
1 'polypeptide(L)'
;MRFNQYRTKVQSLLREHVPSDIPVDVDRVARQFGVVEIEPRIMSIDGYLGRRDDGELVIRFNEESGAARCRFTIAHEVAHVLFGIVHGKAVKAPAARGATRDDYEEWWANRVAAEILLPETALMADLRRKPASSWRTVRQLSYRYGVSIAALARRLRELPEVAAVQLRIIGKVGSTATSWSVWGSDWARFYLADAPVHEANRIIRESGYTTSHAVGIELDGQRTMITCEGARRHGEGSDTVYDAIGWTISPESGMEISRREKPAVQVV
;
A
#
# COMPACT_ATOMS: atom_id res chain seq x y z
N MET A 1 5.44 15.16 -9.03
CA MET A 1 6.24 16.37 -8.70
C MET A 1 6.41 16.74 -7.20
N ARG A 2 5.40 16.82 -6.31
CA ARG A 2 5.60 17.28 -4.89
C ARG A 2 6.08 16.22 -3.87
N PHE A 3 5.84 14.92 -4.09
CA PHE A 3 6.18 13.86 -3.09
C PHE A 3 7.68 13.71 -2.88
N ASN A 4 8.44 13.92 -3.95
CA ASN A 4 9.86 13.63 -3.95
C ASN A 4 10.68 14.59 -3.09
N GLN A 5 10.21 15.85 -2.93
CA GLN A 5 10.96 16.87 -2.19
C GLN A 5 11.09 16.56 -0.69
N TYR A 6 10.02 16.03 -0.08
CA TYR A 6 10.00 15.76 1.37
C TYR A 6 10.16 14.30 1.73
N ARG A 7 10.14 13.39 0.74
CA ARG A 7 10.27 11.95 0.96
C ARG A 7 11.48 11.62 1.83
N THR A 8 12.67 12.15 1.52
CA THR A 8 13.89 11.85 2.28
C THR A 8 13.78 12.24 3.75
N LYS A 9 13.17 13.39 4.05
CA LYS A 9 12.93 13.85 5.42
C LYS A 9 11.95 12.95 6.15
N VAL A 10 10.86 12.56 5.50
CA VAL A 10 9.88 11.59 6.04
C VAL A 10 10.57 10.25 6.32
N GLN A 11 11.32 9.71 5.37
CA GLN A 11 12.04 8.45 5.57
C GLN A 11 13.02 8.52 6.75
N SER A 12 13.67 9.68 6.95
CA SER A 12 14.52 9.90 8.11
C SER A 12 13.72 9.83 9.42
N LEU A 13 12.59 10.55 9.49
CA LEU A 13 11.73 10.54 10.68
C LEU A 13 11.17 9.15 10.96
N LEU A 14 10.74 8.42 9.93
CA LEU A 14 10.24 7.06 10.07
C LEU A 14 11.33 6.11 10.59
N ARG A 15 12.56 6.19 10.07
CA ARG A 15 13.68 5.36 10.57
C ARG A 15 14.07 5.67 12.02
N GLU A 16 13.93 6.92 12.43
CA GLU A 16 14.28 7.36 13.77
C GLU A 16 13.21 7.01 14.82
N HIS A 17 11.93 7.09 14.45
CA HIS A 17 10.82 7.01 15.40
C HIS A 17 9.99 5.73 15.28
N VAL A 18 9.87 5.13 14.09
CA VAL A 18 9.06 3.91 13.92
C VAL A 18 9.87 2.69 14.38
N PRO A 19 9.41 1.95 15.41
CA PRO A 19 10.12 0.78 15.90
C PRO A 19 10.10 -0.36 14.89
N SER A 20 11.09 -1.25 14.99
CA SER A 20 11.16 -2.47 14.18
C SER A 20 10.24 -3.59 14.66
N ASP A 21 9.69 -3.48 15.87
CA ASP A 21 8.79 -4.49 16.44
C ASP A 21 7.45 -4.50 15.71
N ILE A 22 7.00 -5.71 15.36
CA ILE A 22 5.80 -5.95 14.57
C ILE A 22 4.80 -6.76 15.40
N PRO A 23 3.51 -6.37 15.47
CA PRO A 23 2.91 -5.19 14.83
C PRO A 23 3.38 -3.87 15.47
N VAL A 24 3.55 -2.83 14.64
CA VAL A 24 3.92 -1.48 15.12
C VAL A 24 2.85 -0.94 16.08
N ASP A 25 3.30 -0.46 17.24
CA ASP A 25 2.50 0.29 18.21
C ASP A 25 2.28 1.71 17.68
N VAL A 26 1.16 1.90 16.99
CA VAL A 26 0.80 3.18 16.36
C VAL A 26 0.54 4.28 17.36
N ASP A 27 0.13 3.95 18.59
CA ASP A 27 -0.14 4.92 19.64
C ASP A 27 1.16 5.49 20.17
N ARG A 28 2.17 4.64 20.37
CA ARG A 28 3.52 5.07 20.72
C ARG A 28 4.11 5.98 19.65
N VAL A 29 3.97 5.60 18.37
CA VAL A 29 4.44 6.43 17.25
C VAL A 29 3.72 7.78 17.23
N ALA A 30 2.40 7.82 17.42
CA ALA A 30 1.65 9.07 17.47
C ALA A 30 2.13 10.01 18.60
N ARG A 31 2.37 9.46 19.80
CA ARG A 31 2.88 10.23 20.94
C ARG A 31 4.26 10.83 20.69
N GLN A 32 5.14 10.12 19.97
CA GLN A 32 6.46 10.66 19.58
C GLN A 32 6.35 11.88 18.67
N PHE A 33 5.25 12.01 17.92
CA PHE A 33 4.99 13.18 17.06
C PHE A 33 4.09 14.23 17.71
N GLY A 34 3.93 14.19 19.04
CA GLY A 34 3.23 15.23 19.81
C GLY A 34 1.72 15.05 19.90
N VAL A 35 1.18 13.87 19.56
CA VAL A 35 -0.22 13.54 19.85
C VAL A 35 -0.33 13.15 21.32
N VAL A 36 -1.04 13.95 22.12
CA VAL A 36 -1.18 13.70 23.56
C VAL A 36 -2.29 12.70 23.88
N GLU A 37 -3.26 12.55 23.00
CA GLU A 37 -4.46 11.75 23.23
C GLU A 37 -4.94 11.07 21.95
N ILE A 38 -5.36 9.81 22.08
CA ILE A 38 -5.91 8.99 20.99
C ILE A 38 -7.21 8.41 21.51
N GLU A 39 -8.33 8.90 20.97
CA GLU A 39 -9.65 8.61 21.51
C GLU A 39 -10.49 7.76 20.55
N PRO A 40 -11.01 6.60 20.99
CA PRO A 40 -12.06 5.91 20.25
C PRO A 40 -13.35 6.73 20.32
N ARG A 41 -14.11 6.74 19.22
CA ARG A 41 -15.42 7.38 19.12
C ARG A 41 -16.32 6.58 18.19
N ILE A 42 -17.64 6.71 18.34
CA ILE A 42 -18.61 6.29 17.34
C ILE A 42 -18.87 7.47 16.41
N MET A 43 -18.58 7.31 15.11
CA MET A 43 -18.71 8.39 14.12
C MET A 43 -18.90 7.84 12.70
N SER A 44 -19.35 8.70 11.78
CA SER A 44 -19.60 8.33 10.37
C SER A 44 -18.35 8.34 9.47
N ILE A 45 -17.22 8.84 9.97
CA ILE A 45 -15.92 8.85 9.27
C ILE A 45 -14.94 7.90 9.95
N ASP A 46 -13.85 7.54 9.29
CA ASP A 46 -12.86 6.63 9.89
C ASP A 46 -12.10 7.26 11.07
N GLY A 47 -11.85 8.58 11.02
CA GLY A 47 -11.16 9.34 12.06
C GLY A 47 -10.78 10.73 11.59
N TYR A 48 -10.16 11.50 12.50
CA TYR A 48 -9.62 12.82 12.22
C TYR A 48 -8.59 13.27 13.27
N LEU A 49 -7.66 14.11 12.82
CA LEU A 49 -6.75 14.89 13.66
C LEU A 49 -7.41 16.19 14.12
N GLY A 50 -7.40 16.41 15.44
CA GLY A 50 -7.97 17.56 16.12
C GLY A 50 -6.97 18.26 17.04
N ARG A 51 -7.48 19.27 17.77
CA ARG A 51 -6.81 19.87 18.91
C ARG A 51 -7.75 19.90 20.11
N ARG A 52 -7.17 19.83 21.29
CA ARG A 52 -7.83 20.17 22.55
C ARG A 52 -7.87 21.70 22.74
N ASP A 53 -8.60 22.15 23.76
CA ASP A 53 -8.72 23.58 24.09
C ASP A 53 -7.38 24.23 24.46
N ASP A 54 -6.46 23.44 25.01
CA ASP A 54 -5.07 23.82 25.31
C ASP A 54 -4.15 23.87 24.07
N GLY A 55 -4.68 23.50 22.90
CA GLY A 55 -3.96 23.48 21.64
C GLY A 55 -3.21 22.18 21.34
N GLU A 56 -3.18 21.22 22.26
CA GLU A 56 -2.48 19.95 22.08
C GLU A 56 -3.16 19.05 21.03
N LEU A 57 -2.36 18.25 20.31
CA LEU A 57 -2.86 17.40 19.22
C LEU A 57 -3.56 16.14 19.76
N VAL A 58 -4.72 15.83 19.18
CA VAL A 58 -5.52 14.65 19.51
C VAL A 58 -5.93 13.93 18.24
N ILE A 59 -5.83 12.60 18.24
CA ILE A 59 -6.39 11.75 17.18
C ILE A 59 -7.70 11.15 17.68
N ARG A 60 -8.74 11.19 16.86
CA ARG A 60 -9.98 10.47 17.12
C ARG A 60 -10.27 9.51 15.98
N PHE A 61 -10.69 8.29 16.29
CA PHE A 61 -10.96 7.27 15.27
C PHE A 61 -12.26 6.54 15.56
N ASN A 62 -12.87 5.98 14.51
CA ASN A 62 -14.04 5.16 14.63
C ASN A 62 -13.68 3.75 15.12
N GLU A 63 -14.06 3.43 16.36
CA GLU A 63 -13.75 2.15 16.98
C GLU A 63 -14.49 0.96 16.33
N GLU A 64 -15.59 1.22 15.62
CA GLU A 64 -16.38 0.18 14.96
C GLU A 64 -15.76 -0.30 13.63
N SER A 65 -14.71 0.36 13.13
CA SER A 65 -14.11 0.04 11.83
C SER A 65 -13.26 -1.23 11.81
N GLY A 66 -13.06 -1.87 12.96
CA GLY A 66 -12.24 -3.07 13.13
C GLY A 66 -10.75 -2.76 13.29
N ALA A 67 -10.03 -3.66 13.99
CA ALA A 67 -8.68 -3.37 14.50
C ALA A 67 -7.67 -2.92 13.44
N ALA A 68 -7.60 -3.59 12.28
CA ALA A 68 -6.67 -3.22 11.21
C ALA A 68 -6.99 -1.84 10.61
N ARG A 69 -8.27 -1.48 10.52
CA ARG A 69 -8.70 -0.17 10.01
C ARG A 69 -8.45 0.92 11.03
N CYS A 70 -8.75 0.68 12.30
CA CYS A 70 -8.44 1.62 13.40
C CYS A 70 -6.95 1.97 13.42
N ARG A 71 -6.07 0.95 13.34
CA ARG A 71 -4.62 1.15 13.26
C ARG A 71 -4.20 1.95 12.03
N PHE A 72 -4.81 1.68 10.88
CA PHE A 72 -4.56 2.45 9.66
C PHE A 72 -5.00 3.90 9.80
N THR A 73 -6.16 4.16 10.37
CA THR A 73 -6.65 5.52 10.64
C THR A 73 -5.68 6.28 11.54
N ILE A 74 -5.26 5.69 12.66
CA ILE A 74 -4.30 6.36 13.56
C ILE A 74 -3.00 6.67 12.82
N ALA A 75 -2.44 5.71 12.08
CA ALA A 75 -1.25 5.93 11.27
C ALA A 75 -1.44 6.99 10.16
N HIS A 76 -2.65 7.10 9.60
CA HIS A 76 -3.04 8.12 8.62
C HIS A 76 -3.06 9.52 9.23
N GLU A 77 -3.64 9.68 10.43
CA GLU A 77 -3.61 10.97 11.11
C GLU A 77 -2.19 11.36 11.55
N VAL A 78 -1.36 10.40 11.97
CA VAL A 78 0.08 10.63 12.21
C VAL A 78 0.79 11.09 10.94
N ALA A 79 0.43 10.54 9.78
CA ALA A 79 0.95 11.01 8.52
C ALA A 79 0.63 12.50 8.30
N HIS A 80 -0.60 12.97 8.58
CA HIS A 80 -0.90 14.41 8.49
C HIS A 80 -0.03 15.27 9.41
N VAL A 81 0.28 14.81 10.62
CA VAL A 81 1.23 15.48 11.51
C VAL A 81 2.61 15.58 10.86
N LEU A 82 3.14 14.46 10.34
CA LEU A 82 4.41 14.42 9.62
C LEU A 82 4.43 15.36 8.41
N PHE A 83 3.33 15.42 7.65
CA PHE A 83 3.19 16.32 6.52
C PHE A 83 3.36 17.79 6.94
N GLY A 84 2.74 18.19 8.05
CA GLY A 84 2.92 19.52 8.64
C GLY A 84 4.37 19.80 9.02
N ILE A 85 5.01 18.87 9.73
CA ILE A 85 6.42 18.97 10.18
C ILE A 85 7.37 19.14 8.99
N VAL A 86 7.23 18.33 7.94
CA VAL A 86 8.16 18.38 6.81
C VAL A 86 7.98 19.62 5.93
N HIS A 87 6.76 20.14 5.84
CA HIS A 87 6.46 21.38 5.10
C HIS A 87 6.65 22.66 5.92
N GLY A 88 7.02 22.57 7.20
CA GLY A 88 7.09 23.73 8.10
C GLY A 88 5.75 24.44 8.26
N LYS A 89 4.65 23.70 8.10
CA LYS A 89 3.28 24.22 8.25
C LYS A 89 2.75 23.82 9.61
N ALA A 90 2.05 24.73 10.28
CA ALA A 90 1.25 24.36 11.43
C ALA A 90 0.26 23.27 11.02
N VAL A 91 0.19 22.20 11.82
CA VAL A 91 -0.79 21.13 11.65
C VAL A 91 -2.19 21.76 11.73
N LYS A 92 -2.89 21.82 10.60
CA LYS A 92 -4.24 22.38 10.51
C LYS A 92 -5.22 21.39 11.14
N ALA A 93 -5.71 21.70 12.32
CA ALA A 93 -6.87 21.05 12.94
C ALA A 93 -8.07 22.02 12.85
N PRO A 94 -9.32 21.55 12.67
CA PRO A 94 -9.78 20.16 12.62
C PRO A 94 -9.71 19.57 11.20
N ALA A 95 -9.18 18.36 11.05
CA ALA A 95 -9.22 17.60 9.80
C ALA A 95 -10.59 16.95 9.53
N ALA A 96 -11.69 17.49 10.08
CA ALA A 96 -13.01 17.27 9.49
C ALA A 96 -13.06 18.10 8.20
N ARG A 97 -12.50 17.56 7.12
CA ARG A 97 -12.34 18.24 5.82
C ARG A 97 -13.69 18.50 5.16
N GLY A 98 -14.38 19.55 5.60
CA GLY A 98 -15.41 20.22 4.83
C GLY A 98 -14.76 21.02 3.70
N ALA A 99 -15.15 20.70 2.47
CA ALA A 99 -15.03 21.48 1.24
C ALA A 99 -13.69 21.55 0.45
N THR A 100 -12.51 21.23 0.99
CA THR A 100 -11.28 21.12 0.16
C THR A 100 -10.33 20.02 0.65
N ARG A 101 -10.60 18.77 0.26
CA ARG A 101 -9.62 17.68 0.43
C ARG A 101 -8.52 17.89 -0.62
N ASP A 102 -7.28 18.07 -0.18
CA ASP A 102 -6.14 17.99 -1.09
C ASP A 102 -5.88 16.51 -1.39
N ASP A 103 -6.32 16.05 -2.57
CA ASP A 103 -6.16 14.67 -3.04
C ASP A 103 -4.70 14.19 -2.96
N TYR A 104 -3.75 15.11 -3.15
CA TYR A 104 -2.33 14.80 -3.05
C TYR A 104 -1.91 14.56 -1.59
N GLU A 105 -2.43 15.33 -0.64
CA GLU A 105 -2.14 15.14 0.79
C GLU A 105 -2.76 13.85 1.31
N GLU A 106 -3.99 13.52 0.92
CA GLU A 106 -4.66 12.25 1.24
C GLU A 106 -3.89 11.04 0.68
N TRP A 107 -3.48 11.14 -0.59
CA TRP A 107 -2.68 10.10 -1.22
C TRP A 107 -1.33 9.92 -0.51
N TRP A 108 -0.67 11.03 -0.16
CA TRP A 108 0.57 11.02 0.61
C TRP A 108 0.37 10.39 2.00
N ALA A 109 -0.70 10.75 2.70
CA ALA A 109 -0.99 10.26 4.05
C ALA A 109 -1.26 8.76 4.04
N ASN A 110 -2.04 8.28 3.06
CA ASN A 110 -2.25 6.84 2.86
C ASN A 110 -0.94 6.07 2.67
N ARG A 111 0.01 6.64 1.91
CA ARG A 111 1.31 6.01 1.67
C ARG A 111 2.17 5.97 2.94
N VAL A 112 2.28 7.09 3.65
CA VAL A 112 3.06 7.18 4.88
C VAL A 112 2.45 6.32 6.00
N ALA A 113 1.12 6.25 6.09
CA ALA A 113 0.45 5.32 7.01
C ALA A 113 0.81 3.86 6.74
N ALA A 114 0.84 3.46 5.46
CA ALA A 114 1.29 2.13 5.07
C ALA A 114 2.77 1.91 5.41
N GLU A 115 3.63 2.91 5.26
CA GLU A 115 5.05 2.85 5.64
C GLU A 115 5.26 2.71 7.15
N ILE A 116 4.47 3.41 7.97
CA ILE A 116 4.47 3.27 9.44
C ILE A 116 4.07 1.85 9.83
N LEU A 117 2.98 1.33 9.24
CA LEU A 117 2.44 0.01 9.61
C LEU A 117 3.21 -1.17 9.02
N LEU A 118 3.90 -0.95 7.90
CA LEU A 118 4.70 -1.93 7.18
C LEU A 118 6.12 -1.39 6.93
N PRO A 119 6.95 -1.29 8.01
CA PRO A 119 8.30 -0.77 7.91
C PRO A 119 9.12 -1.58 6.92
N GLU A 120 9.85 -0.89 6.05
CA GLU A 120 10.63 -1.50 4.96
C GLU A 120 11.60 -2.57 5.47
N THR A 121 12.43 -2.23 6.46
CA THR A 121 13.44 -3.15 7.01
C THR A 121 12.82 -4.44 7.56
N ALA A 122 11.74 -4.33 8.33
CA ALA A 122 11.07 -5.48 8.93
C ALA A 122 10.41 -6.36 7.85
N LEU A 123 9.70 -5.71 6.91
CA LEU A 123 8.99 -6.42 5.85
C LEU A 123 9.95 -7.10 4.88
N MET A 124 11.05 -6.45 4.51
CA MET A 124 12.11 -7.05 3.69
C MET A 124 12.75 -8.27 4.37
N ALA A 125 13.03 -8.19 5.67
CA ALA A 125 13.55 -9.33 6.43
C ALA A 125 12.57 -10.51 6.44
N ASP A 126 11.27 -10.25 6.59
CA ASP A 126 10.23 -11.28 6.52
C ASP A 126 10.06 -11.88 5.12
N LEU A 127 10.12 -11.05 4.08
CA LEU A 127 10.03 -11.51 2.68
C LEU A 127 11.24 -12.37 2.29
N ARG A 128 12.45 -11.98 2.69
CA ARG A 128 13.66 -12.80 2.45
C ARG A 128 13.60 -14.16 3.16
N ARG A 129 12.95 -14.24 4.32
CA ARG A 129 12.67 -15.52 5.02
C ARG A 129 11.54 -16.35 4.42
N LYS A 130 10.67 -15.74 3.61
CA LYS A 130 9.49 -16.38 2.99
C LYS A 130 9.53 -16.18 1.46
N PRO A 131 10.37 -16.95 0.75
CA PRO A 131 10.64 -16.69 -0.67
C PRO A 131 9.45 -16.93 -1.60
N ALA A 132 8.40 -17.62 -1.14
CA ALA A 132 7.24 -17.93 -1.97
C ALA A 132 6.35 -16.69 -2.20
N SER A 133 6.26 -16.24 -3.46
CA SER A 133 5.35 -15.21 -3.94
C SER A 133 3.90 -15.72 -4.05
N SER A 134 3.20 -15.79 -2.91
CA SER A 134 1.85 -16.39 -2.81
C SER A 134 0.87 -15.56 -1.97
N TRP A 135 -0.42 -15.74 -2.19
CA TRP A 135 -1.48 -15.21 -1.33
C TRP A 135 -1.42 -15.78 0.09
N ARG A 136 -0.85 -16.99 0.29
CA ARG A 136 -0.58 -17.53 1.62
C ARG A 136 0.45 -16.67 2.35
N THR A 137 1.56 -16.32 1.69
CA THR A 137 2.58 -15.43 2.27
C THR A 137 1.99 -14.06 2.59
N VAL A 138 1.21 -13.47 1.66
CA VAL A 138 0.53 -12.19 1.89
C VAL A 138 -0.40 -12.26 3.11
N ARG A 139 -1.22 -13.31 3.24
CA ARG A 139 -2.12 -13.48 4.39
C ARG A 139 -1.38 -13.65 5.73
N GLN A 140 -0.31 -14.43 5.74
CA GLN A 140 0.50 -14.65 6.94
C GLN A 140 1.16 -13.34 7.41
N LEU A 141 1.71 -12.57 6.47
CA LEU A 141 2.32 -11.28 6.78
C LEU A 141 1.27 -10.24 7.13
N SER A 142 0.11 -10.19 6.48
CA SER A 142 -0.95 -9.25 6.86
C SER A 142 -1.42 -9.48 8.30
N TYR A 143 -1.56 -10.75 8.71
CA TYR A 143 -1.86 -11.10 10.11
C TYR A 143 -0.74 -10.68 11.07
N ARG A 144 0.52 -11.02 10.76
CA ARG A 144 1.69 -10.67 11.57
C ARG A 144 1.79 -9.15 11.81
N TYR A 145 1.57 -8.35 10.77
CA TYR A 145 1.67 -6.89 10.82
C TYR A 145 0.37 -6.22 11.29
N GLY A 146 -0.71 -6.96 11.47
CA GLY A 146 -2.02 -6.44 11.87
C GLY A 146 -2.66 -5.51 10.84
N VAL A 147 -2.39 -5.73 9.55
CA VAL A 147 -2.92 -4.92 8.43
C VAL A 147 -3.88 -5.72 7.55
N SER A 148 -4.59 -5.04 6.66
CA SER A 148 -5.40 -5.74 5.65
C SER A 148 -4.50 -6.40 4.58
N ILE A 149 -5.02 -7.45 3.95
CA ILE A 149 -4.38 -8.12 2.79
C ILE A 149 -4.10 -7.09 1.67
N ALA A 150 -5.04 -6.18 1.42
CA ALA A 150 -4.91 -5.14 0.40
C ALA A 150 -3.79 -4.15 0.73
N ALA A 151 -3.62 -3.76 2.00
CA ALA A 151 -2.54 -2.87 2.43
C ALA A 151 -1.17 -3.53 2.23
N LEU A 152 -1.02 -4.80 2.61
CA LEU A 152 0.23 -5.53 2.38
C LEU A 152 0.53 -5.70 0.89
N ALA A 153 -0.45 -6.13 0.09
CA ALA A 153 -0.29 -6.30 -1.35
C ALA A 153 0.12 -4.99 -2.05
N ARG A 154 -0.47 -3.85 -1.63
CA ARG A 154 -0.07 -2.52 -2.12
C ARG A 154 1.37 -2.21 -1.73
N ARG A 155 1.75 -2.42 -0.46
CA ARG A 155 3.09 -2.13 0.05
C ARG A 155 4.18 -2.88 -0.69
N LEU A 156 3.95 -4.13 -1.11
CA LEU A 156 4.92 -4.89 -1.91
C LEU A 156 5.33 -4.16 -3.21
N ARG A 157 4.43 -3.38 -3.80
CA ARG A 157 4.71 -2.59 -5.01
C ARG A 157 5.44 -1.28 -4.72
N GLU A 158 5.48 -0.87 -3.45
CA GLU A 158 6.08 0.38 -3.01
C GLU A 158 7.54 0.21 -2.53
N LEU A 159 7.92 -1.02 -2.16
CA LEU A 159 9.24 -1.35 -1.60
C LEU A 159 10.34 -1.31 -2.67
N PRO A 160 11.43 -0.56 -2.46
CA PRO A 160 12.45 -0.26 -3.47
C PRO A 160 13.27 -1.46 -3.97
N GLU A 161 13.26 -2.58 -3.24
CA GLU A 161 13.99 -3.81 -3.62
C GLU A 161 13.06 -4.91 -4.15
N VAL A 162 11.75 -4.65 -4.23
CA VAL A 162 10.75 -5.64 -4.63
C VAL A 162 10.14 -5.26 -5.99
N ALA A 163 10.39 -6.09 -7.00
CA ALA A 163 9.67 -6.03 -8.27
C ALA A 163 8.42 -6.90 -8.14
N ALA A 164 7.25 -6.26 -8.01
CA ALA A 164 5.97 -6.90 -7.80
C ALA A 164 5.01 -6.61 -8.94
N VAL A 165 4.16 -7.59 -9.23
CA VAL A 165 3.02 -7.50 -10.15
C VAL A 165 1.76 -7.87 -9.37
N GLN A 166 0.71 -7.09 -9.56
CA GLN A 166 -0.63 -7.45 -9.15
C GLN A 166 -1.59 -7.28 -10.32
N LEU A 167 -2.36 -8.31 -10.62
CA LEU A 167 -3.45 -8.26 -11.59
C LEU A 167 -4.77 -8.51 -10.90
N ARG A 168 -5.81 -7.80 -11.33
CA ARG A 168 -7.20 -8.12 -11.05
C ARG A 168 -7.92 -8.26 -12.37
N ILE A 169 -8.66 -9.35 -12.54
CA ILE A 169 -9.47 -9.63 -13.72
C ILE A 169 -10.89 -9.89 -13.22
N ILE A 170 -11.88 -9.25 -13.83
CA ILE A 170 -13.29 -9.42 -13.50
C ILE A 170 -13.99 -9.93 -14.75
N GLY A 171 -14.51 -11.15 -14.68
CA GLY A 171 -15.37 -11.73 -15.70
C GLY A 171 -16.83 -11.50 -15.33
N LYS A 172 -17.59 -10.87 -16.22
CA LYS A 172 -19.03 -10.64 -16.02
C LYS A 172 -19.84 -11.85 -16.45
N VAL A 173 -20.83 -12.23 -15.65
CA VAL A 173 -21.70 -13.36 -16.00
C VAL A 173 -22.52 -13.08 -17.25
N GLY A 174 -22.60 -14.06 -18.15
CA GLY A 174 -23.29 -13.94 -19.43
C GLY A 174 -22.52 -13.13 -20.48
N SER A 175 -21.27 -12.76 -20.22
CA SER A 175 -20.42 -12.01 -21.14
C SER A 175 -19.05 -12.69 -21.34
N THR A 176 -18.51 -12.57 -22.55
CA THR A 176 -17.09 -12.88 -22.82
C THR A 176 -16.17 -11.71 -22.49
N ALA A 177 -16.72 -10.55 -22.14
CA ALA A 177 -15.95 -9.36 -21.80
C ALA A 177 -15.38 -9.46 -20.38
N THR A 178 -14.07 -9.23 -20.27
CA THR A 178 -13.37 -9.09 -18.99
C THR A 178 -12.90 -7.66 -18.80
N SER A 179 -13.13 -7.08 -17.62
CA SER A 179 -12.36 -5.90 -17.21
C SER A 179 -11.12 -6.35 -16.45
N TRP A 180 -10.06 -5.56 -16.53
CA TRP A 180 -8.81 -5.89 -15.87
C TRP A 180 -8.12 -4.64 -15.34
N SER A 181 -7.30 -4.83 -14.32
CA SER A 181 -6.42 -3.81 -13.78
C SER A 181 -5.09 -4.45 -13.45
N VAL A 182 -4.01 -3.77 -13.83
CA VAL A 182 -2.65 -4.22 -13.56
C VAL A 182 -1.91 -3.12 -12.82
N TRP A 183 -1.21 -3.53 -11.78
CA TRP A 183 -0.32 -2.67 -11.03
C TRP A 183 1.04 -3.35 -10.92
N GLY A 184 2.10 -2.56 -11.07
CA GLY A 184 3.46 -3.03 -10.83
C GLY A 184 4.27 -2.03 -10.00
N SER A 185 5.45 -2.43 -9.55
CA SER A 185 6.26 -1.64 -8.61
C SER A 185 6.46 -0.18 -9.04
N ASP A 186 6.30 0.74 -8.10
CA ASP A 186 6.22 2.19 -8.37
C ASP A 186 7.55 2.81 -8.83
N TRP A 187 8.66 2.21 -8.41
CA TRP A 187 10.02 2.75 -8.61
C TRP A 187 10.75 2.15 -9.81
N ALA A 188 10.25 1.03 -10.34
CA ALA A 188 10.79 0.38 -11.52
C ALA A 188 10.13 0.96 -12.78
N ARG A 189 10.88 1.03 -13.90
CA ARG A 189 10.28 1.12 -15.25
C ARG A 189 9.59 -0.20 -15.56
N PHE A 190 8.46 -0.39 -14.91
CA PHE A 190 7.66 -1.60 -15.02
C PHE A 190 6.75 -1.49 -16.23
N TYR A 191 6.92 -2.43 -17.15
CA TYR A 191 5.99 -2.69 -18.23
C TYR A 191 5.66 -4.18 -18.22
N LEU A 192 4.40 -4.53 -18.49
CA LEU A 192 4.12 -5.90 -18.91
C LEU A 192 4.83 -6.13 -20.25
N ALA A 193 5.50 -7.26 -20.40
CA ALA A 193 6.19 -7.59 -21.65
C ALA A 193 5.20 -7.83 -22.79
N ASP A 194 3.96 -8.18 -22.47
CA ASP A 194 2.86 -8.36 -23.40
C ASP A 194 1.74 -7.35 -23.08
N ALA A 195 0.89 -7.06 -24.08
CA ALA A 195 -0.23 -6.14 -23.88
C ALA A 195 -1.13 -6.64 -22.72
N PRO A 196 -1.52 -5.76 -21.76
CA PRO A 196 -2.25 -6.19 -20.58
C PRO A 196 -3.53 -6.98 -20.87
N VAL A 197 -4.23 -6.67 -21.96
CA VAL A 197 -5.41 -7.41 -22.42
C VAL A 197 -5.09 -8.84 -22.86
N HIS A 198 -3.96 -9.06 -23.54
CA HIS A 198 -3.53 -10.40 -23.93
C HIS A 198 -3.18 -11.21 -22.70
N GLU A 199 -2.49 -10.60 -21.75
CA GLU A 199 -2.09 -11.25 -20.51
C GLU A 199 -3.30 -11.59 -19.62
N ALA A 200 -4.26 -10.66 -19.48
CA ALA A 200 -5.50 -10.90 -18.77
C ALA A 200 -6.32 -12.05 -19.40
N ASN A 201 -6.46 -12.05 -20.73
CA ASN A 201 -7.18 -13.10 -21.47
C ASN A 201 -6.49 -14.46 -21.36
N ARG A 202 -5.15 -14.49 -21.34
CA ARG A 202 -4.38 -15.71 -21.12
C ARG A 202 -4.60 -16.26 -19.71
N ILE A 203 -4.39 -15.42 -18.70
CA ILE A 203 -4.53 -15.79 -17.28
C ILE A 203 -5.92 -16.30 -16.98
N ILE A 204 -6.98 -15.62 -17.43
CA ILE A 204 -8.35 -16.05 -17.13
C ILE A 204 -8.68 -17.40 -17.79
N ARG A 205 -8.22 -17.64 -19.02
CA ARG A 205 -8.42 -18.90 -19.74
C ARG A 205 -7.69 -20.07 -19.06
N GLU A 206 -6.50 -19.82 -18.54
CA GLU A 206 -5.66 -20.82 -17.86
C GLU A 206 -6.04 -21.00 -16.38
N SER A 207 -6.91 -20.14 -15.83
CA SER A 207 -7.20 -20.10 -14.40
C SER A 207 -8.14 -21.21 -13.92
N GLY A 208 -7.67 -21.97 -12.92
CA GLY A 208 -8.49 -22.74 -12.00
C GLY A 208 -8.88 -21.93 -10.77
N TYR A 209 -9.10 -22.62 -9.63
CA TYR A 209 -9.39 -21.96 -8.35
C TYR A 209 -8.15 -21.29 -7.75
N THR A 210 -7.00 -21.95 -7.83
CA THR A 210 -5.68 -21.40 -7.53
C THR A 210 -4.71 -21.89 -8.61
N THR A 211 -3.97 -20.98 -9.24
CA THR A 211 -3.09 -21.31 -10.38
C THR A 211 -1.87 -20.41 -10.39
N SER A 212 -0.70 -20.97 -10.68
CA SER A 212 0.53 -20.18 -10.86
C SER A 212 0.66 -19.73 -12.32
N HIS A 213 0.93 -18.46 -12.52
CA HIS A 213 1.12 -17.83 -13.83
C HIS A 213 2.51 -17.25 -13.92
N ALA A 214 3.23 -17.51 -15.00
CA ALA A 214 4.45 -16.77 -15.31
C ALA A 214 4.04 -15.50 -16.06
N VAL A 215 4.30 -14.33 -15.47
CA VAL A 215 3.98 -13.02 -16.04
C VAL A 215 5.26 -12.35 -16.50
N GLY A 216 5.34 -12.07 -17.80
CA GLY A 216 6.48 -11.38 -18.38
C GLY A 216 6.46 -9.90 -18.05
N ILE A 217 7.58 -9.39 -17.55
CA ILE A 217 7.77 -7.98 -17.27
C ILE A 217 9.05 -7.48 -17.93
N GLU A 218 9.10 -6.19 -18.22
CA GLU A 218 10.34 -5.48 -18.50
C GLU A 218 10.74 -4.71 -17.24
N LEU A 219 11.97 -4.95 -16.79
CA LEU A 219 12.59 -4.28 -15.65
C LEU A 219 13.93 -3.71 -16.13
N ASP A 220 14.06 -2.38 -16.12
CA ASP A 220 15.27 -1.66 -16.54
C ASP A 220 15.77 -2.06 -17.95
N GLY A 221 14.84 -2.29 -18.87
CA GLY A 221 15.15 -2.68 -20.26
C GLY A 221 15.45 -4.18 -20.44
N GLN A 222 15.39 -4.97 -19.38
CA GLN A 222 15.54 -6.41 -19.43
C GLN A 222 14.21 -7.12 -19.23
N ARG A 223 13.88 -8.05 -20.12
CA ARG A 223 12.72 -8.92 -19.96
C ARG A 223 13.02 -9.97 -18.90
N THR A 224 12.13 -10.10 -17.92
CA THR A 224 12.17 -11.15 -16.91
C THR A 224 10.76 -11.70 -16.65
N MET A 225 10.66 -12.81 -15.92
CA MET A 225 9.40 -13.46 -15.57
C MET A 225 9.19 -13.39 -14.07
N ILE A 226 7.98 -13.00 -13.66
CA ILE A 226 7.54 -13.11 -12.26
C ILE A 226 6.49 -14.21 -12.16
N THR A 227 6.69 -15.13 -11.22
CA THR A 227 5.68 -16.12 -10.87
C THR A 227 4.61 -15.47 -9.98
N CYS A 228 3.39 -15.43 -10.49
CA CYS A 228 2.21 -14.88 -9.83
C CYS A 228 1.25 -16.00 -9.42
N GLU A 229 0.90 -16.07 -8.14
CA GLU A 229 -0.20 -16.93 -7.69
C GLU A 229 -1.53 -16.21 -7.94
N GLY A 230 -2.36 -16.81 -8.77
CA GLY A 230 -3.72 -16.39 -9.04
C GLY A 230 -4.72 -17.14 -8.16
N ALA A 231 -5.71 -16.41 -7.63
CA ALA A 231 -6.80 -16.96 -6.82
C ALA A 231 -8.15 -16.44 -7.31
N ARG A 232 -9.09 -17.37 -7.55
CA ARG A 232 -10.46 -17.06 -7.93
C ARG A 232 -11.31 -16.78 -6.69
N ARG A 233 -12.13 -15.73 -6.76
CA ARG A 233 -13.06 -15.30 -5.72
C ARG A 233 -14.40 -14.95 -6.35
N HIS A 234 -15.46 -15.05 -5.54
CA HIS A 234 -16.77 -14.56 -5.94
C HIS A 234 -16.76 -13.02 -5.84
N GLY A 235 -17.24 -12.35 -6.89
CA GLY A 235 -17.43 -10.90 -6.91
C GLY A 235 -18.78 -10.47 -6.32
N GLU A 236 -19.15 -9.21 -6.55
CA GLU A 236 -20.53 -8.78 -6.30
C GLU A 236 -21.47 -9.45 -7.31
N GLY A 237 -22.58 -9.99 -6.81
CA GLY A 237 -23.51 -10.78 -7.64
C GLY A 237 -22.93 -12.12 -8.06
N SER A 238 -22.98 -12.42 -9.36
CA SER A 238 -22.48 -13.68 -9.94
C SER A 238 -21.11 -13.52 -10.63
N ASP A 239 -20.53 -12.32 -10.63
CA ASP A 239 -19.25 -12.02 -11.27
C ASP A 239 -18.10 -12.86 -10.70
N THR A 240 -17.16 -13.23 -11.57
CA THR A 240 -15.94 -13.91 -11.15
C THR A 240 -14.81 -12.90 -11.04
N VAL A 241 -14.16 -12.84 -9.88
CA VAL A 241 -12.94 -12.06 -9.68
C VAL A 241 -11.75 -13.00 -9.62
N TYR A 242 -10.69 -12.67 -10.36
CA TYR A 242 -9.43 -13.37 -10.32
C TYR A 242 -8.32 -12.39 -9.97
N ASP A 243 -7.70 -12.56 -8.80
CA ASP A 243 -6.56 -11.74 -8.38
C ASP A 243 -5.28 -12.56 -8.48
N ALA A 244 -4.28 -12.04 -9.18
CA ALA A 244 -2.95 -12.61 -9.25
C ALA A 244 -1.94 -11.67 -8.61
N ILE A 245 -1.02 -12.22 -7.83
CA ILE A 245 0.09 -11.46 -7.25
C ILE A 245 1.38 -12.26 -7.32
N GLY A 246 2.46 -11.59 -7.70
CA GLY A 246 3.80 -12.16 -7.73
C GLY A 246 4.84 -11.10 -7.45
N TRP A 247 5.99 -11.51 -6.94
CA TRP A 247 7.11 -10.61 -6.75
C TRP A 247 8.45 -11.35 -6.78
N THR A 248 9.50 -10.62 -7.10
CA THR A 248 10.89 -11.01 -6.91
C THR A 248 11.61 -9.93 -6.10
N ILE A 249 12.66 -10.33 -5.39
CA ILE A 249 13.51 -9.42 -4.63
C ILE A 249 14.81 -9.30 -5.41
N SER A 250 15.20 -8.06 -5.76
CA SER A 250 16.47 -7.82 -6.41
C SER A 250 17.62 -8.31 -5.51
N PRO A 251 18.63 -9.02 -6.04
CA PRO A 251 19.83 -9.32 -5.26
C PRO A 251 20.48 -7.99 -4.86
N GLU A 252 20.84 -7.87 -3.58
CA GLU A 252 21.41 -6.66 -2.98
C GLU A 252 22.54 -6.12 -3.88
N SER A 253 22.24 -5.04 -4.60
CA SER A 253 23.23 -4.30 -5.37
C SER A 253 22.88 -2.84 -5.18
N GLY A 254 23.85 -2.08 -4.64
CA GLY A 254 23.79 -0.64 -4.42
C GLY A 254 23.76 0.16 -5.72
N MET A 255 22.88 -0.22 -6.65
CA MET A 255 22.67 0.47 -7.89
C MET A 255 21.64 1.57 -7.60
N GLU A 256 22.06 2.82 -7.75
CA GLU A 256 21.13 3.96 -7.78
C GLU A 256 20.11 3.73 -8.90
N ILE A 257 18.95 3.19 -8.52
CA ILE A 257 17.85 2.96 -9.44
C ILE A 257 17.39 4.34 -9.91
N SER A 258 17.67 4.68 -11.17
CA SER A 258 17.29 5.96 -11.78
C SER A 258 15.77 6.13 -11.74
N ARG A 259 15.29 6.85 -10.72
CA ARG A 259 13.87 7.13 -10.47
C ARG A 259 13.34 8.17 -11.46
N ARG A 260 12.87 7.75 -12.63
CA ARG A 260 12.06 8.61 -13.52
C ARG A 260 10.57 8.29 -13.34
N GLU A 261 9.75 9.33 -13.22
CA GLU A 261 8.30 9.23 -13.02
C GLU A 261 7.64 8.38 -14.12
N LYS A 262 6.80 7.42 -13.74
CA LYS A 262 5.91 6.72 -14.67
C LYS A 262 4.86 7.69 -15.20
N PRO A 263 4.48 7.63 -16.49
CA PRO A 263 3.25 8.24 -16.95
C PRO A 263 2.05 7.56 -16.27
N ALA A 264 1.00 8.33 -15.99
CA ALA A 264 -0.24 7.82 -15.43
C ALA A 264 -0.79 6.70 -16.32
N VAL A 265 -0.87 5.48 -15.80
CA VAL A 265 -1.58 4.38 -16.48
C VAL A 265 -3.06 4.71 -16.40
N GLN A 266 -3.66 5.01 -17.55
CA GLN A 266 -5.11 5.16 -17.64
C GLN A 266 -5.78 3.85 -17.22
N VAL A 267 -6.61 3.93 -16.20
CA VAL A 267 -7.67 2.97 -15.95
C VAL A 267 -8.70 3.21 -17.05
N VAL A 268 -8.85 2.25 -17.95
CA VAL A 268 -10.00 2.16 -18.87
C VAL A 268 -10.99 1.18 -18.28
#